data_AF-A0AAX3MGG1-F1
#
_entry.id   AF-A0AAX3MGG1-F1
#
_cell.length_a   1.000
_cell.length_b   1.000
_cell.length_c   1.000
_cell.angle_alpha   90.00
_cell.angle_beta   90.00
_cell.angle_gamma   90.00
#
_symmetry.space_group_name_H-M   'P 1'
#
loop_
_entity.id
_entity.type
_entity.pdbx_description
1 polymer ?
#
loop_
_entity_poly.entity_id
_entity_poly.type
_entity_poly.pdbx_seq_one_letter_code
_entity_poly.pdbx_strand_id
1 'polypeptide(L)'
;MDVRKDFEDVSSIISRLLSFSQQFNENNSTWSHLKNNEDFRFISKIPQTKRYKVELLYSTGRDMAIYMAETLAEINYDFGKFPTLTSVVEGFDDSWVFGNYPEDIPDVAIQICKEHDVNLWSVDQMYHLFKKQEKLLSAIRVTLDVLKRSNLYKLENGIDIMSEKNQIINVSGISTSSININSDGATATVSQTYNEPSIFNDMVNAIKNAGLDSETEKELIDNTQALAVAHENGYFSKAYKDFMQNISAHITVFTPFLSGLAALLS
;
A
#
# COMPACT_ATOMS: atom_id res chain seq x y z
N MET A 1 -1.36 16.31 -2.48
CA MET A 1 -0.09 17.05 -2.61
C MET A 1 0.87 16.07 -3.25
N ASP A 2 1.43 16.39 -4.41
CA ASP A 2 2.30 15.47 -5.13
C ASP A 2 3.63 15.35 -4.37
N VAL A 3 3.95 14.12 -3.96
CA VAL A 3 5.21 13.82 -3.28
C VAL A 3 6.33 13.80 -4.33
N ARG A 4 7.51 14.32 -3.97
CA ARG A 4 8.71 14.27 -4.84
C ARG A 4 9.00 12.84 -5.32
N LYS A 5 9.41 12.72 -6.59
CA LYS A 5 9.49 11.44 -7.31
C LYS A 5 10.48 10.45 -6.71
N ASP A 6 11.55 10.94 -6.11
CA ASP A 6 12.55 10.11 -5.45
C ASP A 6 12.03 9.45 -4.15
N PHE A 7 10.87 9.89 -3.64
CA PHE A 7 10.15 9.24 -2.54
C PHE A 7 8.93 8.43 -3.02
N GLU A 8 8.83 8.09 -4.31
CA GLU A 8 7.67 7.40 -4.89
C GLU A 8 7.33 6.09 -4.15
N ASP A 9 8.34 5.28 -3.83
CA ASP A 9 8.22 4.00 -3.11
C ASP A 9 7.64 4.15 -1.69
N VAL A 10 7.74 5.33 -1.09
CA VAL A 10 7.25 5.64 0.27
C VAL A 10 6.25 6.81 0.27
N SER A 11 5.67 7.12 -0.89
CA SER A 11 4.85 8.32 -1.12
C SER A 11 3.64 8.43 -0.19
N SER A 12 3.00 7.31 0.16
CA SER A 12 1.88 7.28 1.11
C SER A 12 2.29 7.68 2.53
N ILE A 13 3.48 7.27 2.95
CA ILE A 13 4.03 7.55 4.29
C ILE A 13 4.50 9.01 4.35
N ILE A 14 5.16 9.50 3.31
CA ILE A 14 5.53 10.92 3.20
C ILE A 14 4.28 11.81 3.17
N SER A 15 3.25 11.43 2.40
CA SER A 15 1.98 12.15 2.37
C SER A 15 1.36 12.29 3.77
N ARG A 16 1.47 11.26 4.61
CA ARG A 16 1.02 11.30 6.00
C ARG A 16 1.80 12.34 6.83
N LEU A 17 3.13 12.42 6.67
CA LEU A 17 3.94 13.46 7.32
C LEU A 17 3.52 14.88 6.88
N LEU A 18 3.24 15.06 5.58
CA LEU A 18 2.75 16.33 5.04
C LEU A 18 1.34 16.69 5.56
N SER A 19 0.47 15.70 5.78
CA SER A 19 -0.82 15.95 6.43
C SER A 19 -0.66 16.43 7.88
N PHE A 20 0.34 15.95 8.62
CA PHE A 20 0.63 16.48 9.96
C PHE A 20 1.11 17.93 9.92
N SER A 21 1.85 18.36 8.90
CA SER A 21 2.20 19.78 8.71
C SER A 21 0.95 20.66 8.72
N GLN A 22 -0.08 20.28 7.96
CA GLN A 22 -1.33 21.05 7.87
C GLN A 22 -2.02 21.13 9.24
N GLN A 23 -2.07 20.02 9.97
CA GLN A 23 -2.63 19.98 11.31
C GLN A 23 -1.88 20.89 12.31
N PHE A 24 -0.55 20.97 12.21
CA PHE A 24 0.23 21.89 13.03
C PHE A 24 0.03 23.36 12.64
N ASN A 25 -0.18 23.66 11.35
CA ASN A 25 -0.50 25.01 10.90
C ASN A 25 -1.86 25.50 11.44
N GLU A 26 -2.86 24.61 11.49
CA GLU A 26 -4.14 24.86 12.15
C GLU A 26 -3.93 25.15 13.64
N ASN A 27 -3.16 24.31 14.34
CA ASN A 27 -2.87 24.50 15.76
C ASN A 27 -2.17 25.86 16.02
N ASN A 28 -1.24 26.31 15.17
CA ASN A 28 -0.58 27.62 15.29
C ASN A 28 -1.62 28.77 15.28
N SER A 29 -2.61 28.68 14.39
CA SER A 29 -3.71 29.64 14.34
C SER A 29 -4.53 29.62 15.64
N THR A 30 -4.83 28.42 16.16
CA THR A 30 -5.53 28.25 17.44
C THR A 30 -4.74 28.84 18.62
N TRP A 31 -3.42 28.60 18.70
CA TRP A 31 -2.58 29.19 19.74
C TRP A 31 -2.65 30.73 19.75
N SER A 32 -2.52 31.34 18.57
CA SER A 32 -2.61 32.79 18.42
C SER A 32 -3.99 33.32 18.86
N HIS A 33 -5.06 32.61 18.51
CA HIS A 33 -6.41 32.97 18.91
C HIS A 33 -6.59 32.93 20.44
N LEU A 34 -6.21 31.82 21.08
CA LEU A 34 -6.32 31.65 22.54
C LEU A 34 -5.55 32.72 23.31
N LYS A 35 -4.39 33.16 22.78
CA LYS A 35 -3.57 34.20 23.42
C LYS A 35 -4.16 35.61 23.30
N ASN A 36 -4.75 35.93 22.16
CA ASN A 36 -5.04 37.32 21.79
C ASN A 36 -6.53 37.67 21.86
N ASN A 37 -7.41 36.70 21.64
CA ASN A 37 -8.83 36.94 21.44
C ASN A 37 -9.70 36.52 22.62
N GLU A 38 -9.13 35.73 23.54
CA GLU A 38 -9.82 35.16 24.68
C GLU A 38 -9.46 35.88 26.00
N ASP A 39 -9.59 35.17 27.11
CA ASP A 39 -9.39 35.69 28.45
C ASP A 39 -7.91 35.71 28.92
N PHE A 40 -6.96 35.32 28.07
CA PHE A 40 -5.54 35.21 28.44
C PHE A 40 -4.94 36.53 28.94
N ARG A 41 -5.47 37.70 28.57
CA ARG A 41 -5.02 39.00 29.12
C ARG A 41 -5.09 39.09 30.65
N PHE A 42 -5.93 38.27 31.28
CA PHE A 42 -6.09 38.24 32.73
C PHE A 42 -5.01 37.42 33.46
N ILE A 43 -4.02 36.83 32.75
CA ILE A 43 -2.79 36.31 33.38
C ILE A 43 -2.04 37.37 34.19
N SER A 44 -2.33 38.66 33.92
CA SER A 44 -1.82 39.80 34.67
C SER A 44 -2.13 39.77 36.17
N LYS A 45 -3.17 39.02 36.59
CA LYS A 45 -3.50 38.77 38.00
C LYS A 45 -2.47 37.90 38.72
N ILE A 46 -1.68 37.12 37.97
CA ILE A 46 -0.60 36.29 38.50
C ILE A 46 0.66 37.15 38.65
N PRO A 47 1.40 37.08 39.77
CA PRO A 47 2.66 37.80 39.95
C PRO A 47 3.69 37.47 38.86
N GLN A 48 4.44 38.48 38.41
CA GLN A 48 5.40 38.32 37.30
C GLN A 48 6.42 37.20 37.54
N THR A 49 6.84 36.99 38.80
CA THR A 49 7.78 35.93 39.20
C THR A 49 7.27 34.50 38.97
N LYS A 50 5.96 34.33 38.72
CA LYS A 50 5.31 33.04 38.43
C LYS A 50 4.62 33.02 37.07
N ARG A 51 4.13 34.17 36.61
CA ARG A 51 3.39 34.36 35.36
C ARG A 51 4.14 33.79 34.14
N TYR A 52 5.46 33.97 34.08
CA TYR A 52 6.26 33.50 32.95
C TYR A 52 6.12 31.98 32.70
N LYS A 53 5.82 31.19 33.74
CA LYS A 53 5.59 29.74 33.61
C LYS A 53 4.25 29.41 32.95
N VAL A 54 3.24 30.27 33.11
CA VAL A 54 1.96 30.16 32.39
C VAL A 54 2.15 30.65 30.95
N GLU A 55 2.95 31.70 30.74
CA GLU A 55 3.30 32.19 29.39
C GLU A 55 4.10 31.16 28.59
N LEU A 56 4.93 30.36 29.27
CA LEU A 56 5.71 29.27 28.66
C LEU A 56 4.83 28.22 27.96
N LEU A 57 3.63 27.95 28.48
CA LEU A 57 2.66 27.07 27.84
C LEU A 57 2.30 27.57 26.43
N TYR A 58 2.03 28.86 26.30
CA TYR A 58 1.73 29.48 25.01
C TYR A 58 2.97 29.50 24.11
N SER A 59 4.12 29.98 24.59
CA SER A 59 5.29 30.16 23.75
C SER A 59 5.80 28.82 23.22
N THR A 60 6.04 27.84 24.11
CA THR A 60 6.52 26.53 23.69
C THR A 60 5.49 25.78 22.86
N GLY A 61 4.21 25.86 23.21
CA GLY A 61 3.14 25.21 22.46
C GLY A 61 3.00 25.76 21.04
N ARG A 62 3.08 27.09 20.88
CA ARG A 62 3.00 27.75 19.57
C ARG A 62 4.26 27.55 18.74
N ASP A 63 5.44 27.65 19.36
CA ASP A 63 6.70 27.40 18.65
C ASP A 63 6.71 25.98 18.11
N MET A 64 6.19 25.00 18.89
CA MET A 64 5.92 23.62 18.45
C MET A 64 5.05 23.52 17.23
N ALA A 65 3.96 24.28 17.19
CA ALA A 65 3.10 24.32 16.04
C ALA A 65 3.82 24.86 14.79
N ILE A 66 4.57 25.95 14.94
CA ILE A 66 5.27 26.61 13.82
C ILE A 66 6.36 25.71 13.25
N TYR A 67 7.29 25.28 14.10
CA TYR A 67 8.43 24.45 13.68
C TYR A 67 7.98 23.16 13.00
N MET A 68 7.00 22.46 13.57
CA MET A 68 6.53 21.19 13.01
C MET A 68 5.77 21.42 11.71
N ALA A 69 4.93 22.46 11.62
CA ALA A 69 4.24 22.78 10.38
C ALA A 69 5.22 23.03 9.23
N GLU A 70 6.25 23.83 9.47
CA GLU A 70 7.25 24.19 8.47
C GLU A 70 8.16 23.01 8.13
N THR A 71 8.81 22.42 9.14
CA THR A 71 9.80 21.35 8.94
C THR A 71 9.19 20.12 8.24
N LEU A 72 7.95 19.76 8.56
CA LEU A 72 7.27 18.67 7.87
C LEU A 72 6.92 19.02 6.42
N ALA A 73 6.53 20.27 6.12
CA ALA A 73 6.25 20.69 4.75
C ALA A 73 7.50 20.70 3.87
N GLU A 74 8.62 21.15 4.44
CA GLU A 74 9.93 21.24 3.81
C GLU A 74 10.45 19.90 3.28
N ILE A 75 10.03 18.77 3.85
CA ILE A 75 10.35 17.42 3.35
C ILE A 75 10.10 17.31 1.84
N ASN A 76 9.08 17.99 1.32
CA ASN A 76 8.69 17.87 -0.07
C ASN A 76 9.36 18.86 -1.03
N TYR A 77 10.02 19.92 -0.54
CA TYR A 77 10.56 20.99 -1.40
C TYR A 77 11.94 21.51 -1.01
N ASP A 78 12.40 21.35 0.23
CA ASP A 78 13.73 21.77 0.66
C ASP A 78 14.74 20.62 0.50
N PHE A 79 15.32 20.53 -0.69
CA PHE A 79 16.37 19.56 -1.02
C PHE A 79 17.69 19.84 -0.28
N GLY A 80 17.89 21.06 0.26
CA GLY A 80 19.08 21.39 1.04
C GLY A 80 19.01 20.80 2.44
N LYS A 81 17.84 20.85 3.06
CA LYS A 81 17.58 20.27 4.38
C LYS A 81 17.29 18.77 4.31
N PHE A 82 16.52 18.33 3.32
CA PHE A 82 16.08 16.94 3.17
C PHE A 82 16.47 16.34 1.80
N PRO A 83 17.77 16.16 1.50
CA PRO A 83 18.21 15.60 0.23
C PRO A 83 17.79 14.13 0.03
N THR A 84 17.70 13.34 1.09
CA THR A 84 17.46 11.87 1.07
C THR A 84 16.42 11.43 2.10
N LEU A 85 15.90 10.20 2.01
CA LEU A 85 14.99 9.68 3.03
C LEU A 85 15.68 9.57 4.40
N THR A 86 16.97 9.29 4.40
CA THR A 86 17.82 9.24 5.60
C THR A 86 17.81 10.58 6.32
N SER A 87 18.04 11.68 5.60
CA SER A 87 17.97 13.03 6.19
C SER A 87 16.58 13.40 6.71
N VAL A 88 15.52 12.86 6.10
CA VAL A 88 14.14 13.03 6.60
C VAL A 88 13.95 12.32 7.93
N VAL A 89 14.45 11.08 8.08
CA VAL A 89 14.29 10.31 9.32
C VAL A 89 15.12 10.91 10.45
N GLU A 90 16.41 11.17 10.18
CA GLU A 90 17.37 11.61 11.19
C GLU A 90 17.25 13.10 11.53
N GLY A 91 16.71 13.91 10.61
CA GLY A 91 16.51 15.35 10.82
C GLY A 91 15.59 15.71 11.98
N PHE A 92 14.89 14.74 12.57
CA PHE A 92 14.02 14.93 13.73
C PHE A 92 14.62 14.45 15.05
N ASP A 93 15.78 13.79 15.08
CA ASP A 93 16.30 13.10 16.28
C ASP A 93 16.44 14.02 17.50
N ASP A 94 16.90 15.26 17.29
CA ASP A 94 17.04 16.27 18.35
C ASP A 94 15.82 17.22 18.47
N SER A 95 14.71 16.89 17.82
CA SER A 95 13.51 17.74 17.78
C SER A 95 12.50 17.40 18.87
N TRP A 96 11.40 18.15 18.91
CA TRP A 96 10.27 17.85 19.78
C TRP A 96 9.62 16.50 19.53
N VAL A 97 9.79 15.91 18.35
CA VAL A 97 9.32 14.55 18.05
C VAL A 97 9.85 13.53 19.06
N PHE A 98 11.04 13.74 19.62
CA PHE A 98 11.66 12.86 20.62
C PHE A 98 11.68 13.45 22.03
N GLY A 99 10.82 14.42 22.33
CA GLY A 99 10.63 14.92 23.69
C GLY A 99 11.67 15.94 24.14
N ASN A 100 12.31 16.66 23.20
CA ASN A 100 13.25 17.73 23.52
C ASN A 100 12.55 19.03 24.02
N TYR A 101 11.66 18.89 25.01
CA TYR A 101 10.97 19.97 25.69
C TYR A 101 10.60 19.55 27.13
N PRO A 102 10.44 20.49 28.07
CA PRO A 102 9.97 20.14 29.42
C PRO A 102 8.50 19.67 29.39
N GLU A 103 8.26 18.40 29.71
CA GLU A 103 6.94 17.76 29.62
C GLU A 103 5.91 18.30 30.63
N ASP A 104 6.38 18.92 31.72
CA ASP A 104 5.56 19.41 32.83
C ASP A 104 4.97 20.81 32.59
N ILE A 105 5.31 21.49 31.48
CA ILE A 105 4.84 22.85 31.17
C ILE A 105 3.32 23.01 31.32
N PRO A 106 2.47 22.13 30.74
CA PRO A 106 1.02 22.30 30.85
C PRO A 106 0.51 22.14 32.28
N ASP A 107 1.06 21.19 33.04
CA ASP A 107 0.66 20.92 34.42
C ASP A 107 1.08 22.06 35.34
N VAL A 108 2.29 22.59 35.17
CA VAL A 108 2.80 23.75 35.89
C VAL A 108 1.94 25.00 35.63
N ALA A 109 1.52 25.23 34.38
CA ALA A 109 0.68 26.37 34.03
C ALA A 109 -0.68 26.31 34.74
N ILE A 110 -1.35 25.15 34.72
CA ILE A 110 -2.62 24.93 35.41
C ILE A 110 -2.47 25.07 36.92
N GLN A 111 -1.38 24.53 37.48
CA GLN A 111 -1.12 24.61 38.92
C GLN A 111 -0.94 26.07 39.39
N ILE A 112 -0.21 26.89 38.64
CA ILE A 112 0.00 28.31 38.99
C ILE A 112 -1.30 29.12 38.87
N CYS A 113 -2.12 28.84 37.86
CA CYS A 113 -3.44 29.44 37.75
C CYS A 113 -4.30 29.13 38.99
N LYS A 114 -4.30 27.88 39.46
CA LYS A 114 -5.01 27.45 40.68
C LYS A 114 -4.46 28.13 41.95
N GLU A 115 -3.14 28.17 42.13
CA GLU A 115 -2.49 28.79 43.29
C GLU A 115 -2.85 30.27 43.49
N HIS A 116 -3.18 30.95 42.40
CA HIS A 116 -3.52 32.38 42.41
C HIS A 116 -5.01 32.67 42.23
N ASP A 117 -5.88 31.65 42.30
CA ASP A 117 -7.33 31.76 42.09
C ASP A 117 -7.69 32.43 40.75
N VAL A 118 -6.93 32.08 39.71
CA VAL A 118 -7.08 32.58 38.35
C VAL A 118 -7.61 31.44 37.48
N ASN A 119 -8.86 31.54 37.06
CA ASN A 119 -9.47 30.62 36.10
C ASN A 119 -9.51 31.26 34.72
N LEU A 120 -8.77 30.70 33.77
CA LEU A 120 -8.69 31.18 32.39
C LEU A 120 -9.06 30.04 31.45
N TRP A 121 -10.15 30.23 30.71
CA TRP A 121 -10.60 29.29 29.69
C TRP A 121 -9.51 29.10 28.63
N SER A 122 -8.85 30.18 28.21
CA SER A 122 -7.74 30.10 27.25
C SER A 122 -6.62 29.17 27.71
N VAL A 123 -6.24 29.20 28.99
CA VAL A 123 -5.16 28.33 29.52
C VAL A 123 -5.59 26.87 29.55
N ASP A 124 -6.84 26.57 29.89
CA ASP A 124 -7.39 25.22 29.84
C ASP A 124 -7.41 24.66 28.41
N GLN A 125 -7.82 25.48 27.44
CA GLN A 125 -7.78 25.09 26.03
C GLN A 125 -6.35 24.93 25.50
N MET A 126 -5.43 25.80 25.93
CA MET A 126 -4.00 25.67 25.62
C MET A 126 -3.41 24.37 26.17
N TYR A 127 -3.81 23.96 27.38
CA TYR A 127 -3.42 22.66 27.95
C TYR A 127 -3.86 21.50 27.05
N HIS A 128 -5.14 21.48 26.64
CA HIS A 128 -5.66 20.45 25.76
C HIS A 128 -5.01 20.45 24.38
N LEU A 129 -4.76 21.63 23.81
CA LEU A 129 -4.07 21.78 22.54
C LEU A 129 -2.63 21.26 22.61
N PHE A 130 -1.91 21.56 23.71
CA PHE A 130 -0.58 21.03 23.94
C PHE A 130 -0.59 19.50 23.97
N LYS A 131 -1.48 18.89 24.77
CA LYS A 131 -1.62 17.42 24.81
C LYS A 131 -2.04 16.80 23.47
N LYS A 132 -2.82 17.52 22.65
CA LYS A 132 -3.12 17.10 21.27
C LYS A 132 -1.84 17.09 20.41
N GLN A 133 -0.99 18.09 20.52
CA GLN A 133 0.29 18.15 19.81
C GLN A 133 1.23 17.00 20.23
N GLU A 134 1.32 16.65 21.52
CA GLU A 134 2.12 15.52 21.97
C GLU A 134 1.69 14.19 21.33
N LYS A 135 0.38 14.00 21.12
CA LYS A 135 -0.16 12.84 20.39
C LYS A 135 0.24 12.86 18.91
N LEU A 136 0.25 14.03 18.27
CA LEU A 136 0.71 14.18 16.89
C LEU A 136 2.21 13.87 16.77
N LEU A 137 3.03 14.37 17.71
CA LEU A 137 4.47 14.06 17.76
C LEU A 137 4.72 12.55 17.91
N SER A 138 3.95 11.87 18.76
CA SER A 138 4.01 10.41 18.89
C SER A 138 3.65 9.69 17.59
N ALA A 139 2.62 10.15 16.88
CA ALA A 139 2.23 9.59 15.60
C ALA A 139 3.29 9.82 14.50
N ILE A 140 3.96 10.97 14.52
CA ILE A 140 5.10 11.28 13.63
C ILE A 140 6.25 10.33 13.92
N ARG A 141 6.62 10.14 15.19
CA ARG A 141 7.69 9.21 15.59
C ARG A 141 7.47 7.81 15.02
N VAL A 142 6.25 7.27 15.17
CA VAL A 142 5.88 5.98 14.58
C VAL A 142 5.98 6.00 13.06
N THR A 143 5.60 7.11 12.41
CA THR A 143 5.67 7.25 10.96
C THR A 143 7.14 7.26 10.47
N LEU A 144 8.04 7.94 11.18
CA LEU A 144 9.48 7.92 10.91
C LEU A 144 10.07 6.51 11.12
N ASP A 145 9.64 5.78 12.16
CA ASP A 145 10.06 4.39 12.38
C ASP A 145 9.64 3.44 11.25
N VAL A 146 8.52 3.70 10.59
CA VAL A 146 8.10 2.95 9.41
C VAL A 146 8.99 3.30 8.21
N LEU A 147 9.30 4.59 8.00
CA LEU A 147 10.24 5.02 6.95
C LEU A 147 11.62 4.38 7.14
N LYS A 148 12.13 4.32 8.38
CA LYS A 148 13.39 3.67 8.73
C LYS A 148 13.44 2.17 8.37
N ARG A 149 12.28 1.52 8.27
CA ARG A 149 12.14 0.10 7.88
C ARG A 149 11.96 -0.10 6.37
N SER A 150 11.72 0.96 5.62
CA SER A 150 11.50 0.90 4.17
C SER A 150 12.76 0.45 3.41
N ASN A 151 12.56 -0.10 2.22
CA ASN A 151 13.66 -0.51 1.35
C ASN A 151 14.48 0.70 0.87
N LEU A 152 13.83 1.85 0.63
CA LEU A 152 14.53 3.07 0.25
C LEU A 152 15.50 3.53 1.34
N TYR A 153 15.08 3.57 2.60
CA TYR A 153 15.97 3.95 3.71
C TYR A 153 17.13 2.96 3.86
N LYS A 154 16.84 1.65 3.77
CA LYS A 154 17.88 0.62 3.82
C LYS A 154 18.89 0.75 2.68
N LEU A 155 18.42 1.02 1.47
CA LEU A 155 19.24 1.23 0.28
C LEU A 155 20.22 2.39 0.49
N GLU A 156 19.71 3.55 0.93
CA GLU A 156 20.51 4.75 1.17
C GLU A 156 21.60 4.52 2.23
N ASN A 157 21.34 3.64 3.21
CA ASN A 157 22.25 3.35 4.32
C ASN A 157 23.11 2.10 4.11
N GLY A 158 23.09 1.48 2.92
CA GLY A 158 23.84 0.25 2.65
C GLY A 158 23.43 -0.94 3.53
N ILE A 159 22.22 -0.92 4.06
CA ILE A 159 21.64 -2.01 4.83
C ILE A 159 21.09 -3.03 3.85
N ASP A 160 21.38 -4.31 4.08
CA ASP A 160 20.84 -5.39 3.26
C ASP A 160 19.32 -5.30 3.20
N ILE A 161 18.84 -4.98 2.01
CA ILE A 161 17.44 -5.17 1.68
C ILE A 161 17.31 -6.67 1.52
N MET A 162 16.73 -7.33 2.53
CA MET A 162 16.11 -8.62 2.27
C MET A 162 15.10 -8.36 1.19
N SER A 163 15.49 -8.60 -0.06
CA SER A 163 14.53 -8.78 -1.11
C SER A 163 13.61 -9.85 -0.54
N GLU A 164 12.36 -9.51 -0.30
CA GLU A 164 11.31 -10.43 -0.67
C GLU A 164 11.55 -10.66 -2.16
N LYS A 165 12.50 -11.55 -2.47
CA LYS A 165 12.48 -12.28 -3.73
C LYS A 165 11.06 -12.79 -3.69
N ASN A 166 10.21 -12.23 -4.55
CA ASN A 166 9.06 -12.95 -5.04
C ASN A 166 9.59 -14.34 -5.33
N GLN A 167 9.36 -15.28 -4.41
CA GLN A 167 9.71 -16.65 -4.64
C GLN A 167 8.67 -17.07 -5.65
N ILE A 168 9.00 -16.84 -6.92
CA ILE A 168 8.29 -17.47 -8.01
C ILE A 168 8.60 -18.94 -7.83
N ILE A 169 7.70 -19.64 -7.13
CA ILE A 169 7.75 -21.10 -7.03
C ILE A 169 7.23 -21.61 -8.37
N ASN A 170 8.14 -21.80 -9.31
CA ASN A 170 7.83 -22.48 -10.56
C ASN A 170 7.64 -23.97 -10.27
N VAL A 171 6.39 -24.39 -10.19
CA VAL A 171 6.00 -25.79 -10.05
C VAL A 171 5.56 -26.29 -11.42
N SER A 172 6.37 -27.14 -12.06
CA SER A 172 6.03 -27.77 -13.33
C SER A 172 5.76 -29.27 -13.14
N GLY A 173 4.74 -29.80 -13.84
CA GLY A 173 4.50 -31.25 -13.94
C GLY A 173 3.66 -31.89 -12.84
N ILE A 174 2.77 -31.16 -12.16
CA ILE A 174 1.90 -31.76 -11.12
C ILE A 174 0.42 -31.60 -11.47
N SER A 175 -0.29 -32.72 -11.57
CA SER A 175 -1.71 -32.78 -11.94
C SER A 175 -2.66 -32.71 -10.74
N THR A 176 -2.21 -32.96 -9.50
CA THR A 176 -3.12 -33.10 -8.34
C THR A 176 -2.45 -32.78 -6.98
N SER A 177 -2.07 -31.53 -6.72
CA SER A 177 -1.73 -31.11 -5.33
C SER A 177 -2.42 -29.81 -4.92
N SER A 178 -2.95 -29.83 -3.69
CA SER A 178 -3.34 -28.66 -2.94
C SER A 178 -2.08 -27.91 -2.47
N ILE A 179 -1.83 -26.73 -3.04
CA ILE A 179 -0.78 -25.84 -2.56
C ILE A 179 -1.37 -25.03 -1.40
N ASN A 180 -0.95 -25.34 -0.18
CA ASN A 180 -1.28 -24.52 1.00
C ASN A 180 -0.18 -23.47 1.18
N ILE A 181 -0.44 -22.24 0.73
CA ILE A 181 0.47 -21.11 0.93
C ILE A 181 0.02 -20.38 2.19
N ASN A 182 0.76 -20.56 3.28
CA ASN A 182 0.47 -19.91 4.56
C ASN A 182 1.39 -18.68 4.76
N SER A 183 1.26 -17.70 3.86
CA SER A 183 1.98 -16.43 3.96
C SER A 183 1.08 -15.26 3.57
N ASP A 184 1.06 -14.23 4.42
CA ASP A 184 0.32 -13.00 4.17
C ASP A 184 0.79 -12.35 2.86
N GLY A 185 -0.15 -12.06 1.94
CA GLY A 185 0.13 -11.36 0.68
C GLY A 185 0.48 -12.25 -0.53
N ALA A 186 0.47 -13.58 -0.41
CA ALA A 186 0.74 -14.44 -1.55
C ALA A 186 -0.41 -14.47 -2.57
N THR A 187 -0.07 -14.24 -3.84
CA THR A 187 -0.96 -14.46 -4.99
C THR A 187 -0.56 -15.74 -5.71
N ALA A 188 -1.52 -16.67 -5.86
CA ALA A 188 -1.34 -17.87 -6.67
C ALA A 188 -1.92 -17.61 -8.06
N THR A 189 -1.05 -17.53 -9.08
CA THR A 189 -1.48 -17.49 -10.47
C THR A 189 -1.21 -18.85 -11.10
N VAL A 190 -2.27 -19.57 -11.44
CA VAL A 190 -2.16 -20.83 -12.18
C VAL A 190 -2.11 -20.50 -13.68
N SER A 191 -0.92 -20.45 -14.24
CA SER A 191 -0.73 -20.44 -15.69
C SER A 191 -0.55 -21.88 -16.17
N GLN A 192 -1.64 -22.51 -16.61
CA GLN A 192 -1.53 -23.77 -17.35
C GLN A 192 -1.24 -23.43 -18.81
N THR A 193 -0.05 -23.80 -19.30
CA THR A 193 0.18 -23.84 -20.74
C THR A 193 -0.62 -25.01 -21.28
N TYR A 194 -1.72 -24.73 -21.98
CA TYR A 194 -2.47 -25.74 -22.71
C TYR A 194 -1.57 -26.29 -23.83
N ASN A 195 -1.22 -27.58 -23.72
CA ASN A 195 -0.56 -28.30 -24.80
C ASN A 195 -1.64 -29.08 -25.56
N GLU A 196 -2.01 -28.59 -26.74
CA GLU A 196 -3.00 -29.26 -27.58
C GLU A 196 -2.56 -30.71 -27.91
N PRO A 197 -3.40 -31.73 -27.65
CA PRO A 197 -3.12 -33.10 -28.05
C PRO A 197 -2.85 -33.24 -29.55
N SER A 198 -1.75 -33.90 -29.92
CA SER A 198 -1.34 -34.07 -31.33
C SER A 198 -2.40 -34.76 -32.19
N ILE A 199 -3.30 -35.52 -31.56
CA ILE A 199 -4.38 -36.26 -32.23
C ILE A 199 -5.27 -35.35 -33.09
N PHE A 200 -5.48 -34.09 -32.69
CA PHE A 200 -6.29 -33.15 -33.48
C PHE A 200 -5.61 -32.79 -34.80
N ASN A 201 -4.29 -32.54 -34.77
CA ASN A 201 -3.51 -32.30 -35.98
C ASN A 201 -3.42 -33.56 -36.85
N ASP A 202 -3.29 -34.74 -36.24
CA ASP A 202 -3.25 -36.02 -36.96
C ASP A 202 -4.58 -36.30 -37.69
N MET A 203 -5.71 -35.96 -37.07
CA MET A 203 -7.04 -36.03 -37.69
C MET A 203 -7.17 -35.07 -38.88
N VAL A 204 -6.73 -33.81 -38.74
CA VAL A 204 -6.72 -32.84 -39.85
C VAL A 204 -5.91 -33.37 -41.04
N ASN A 205 -4.76 -33.98 -40.77
CA ASN A 205 -3.94 -34.58 -41.82
C ASN A 205 -4.61 -35.81 -42.46
N ALA A 206 -5.30 -36.65 -41.68
CA ALA A 206 -6.05 -37.78 -42.20
C ALA A 206 -7.19 -37.33 -43.13
N ILE A 207 -7.91 -36.26 -42.77
CA ILE A 207 -8.98 -35.68 -43.59
C ILE A 207 -8.42 -35.20 -44.93
N LYS A 208 -7.34 -34.42 -44.92
CA LYS A 208 -6.68 -33.91 -46.15
C LYS A 208 -6.18 -35.01 -47.09
N ASN A 209 -5.83 -36.16 -46.53
CA ASN A 209 -5.34 -37.32 -47.29
C ASN A 209 -6.45 -38.30 -47.70
N ALA A 210 -7.70 -38.07 -47.29
CA ALA A 210 -8.83 -38.97 -47.56
C ALA A 210 -9.41 -38.83 -48.97
N GLY A 211 -8.98 -37.82 -49.75
CA GLY A 211 -9.45 -37.60 -51.12
C GLY A 211 -10.92 -37.17 -51.22
N LEU A 212 -11.37 -36.37 -50.25
CA LEU A 212 -12.74 -35.85 -50.19
C LEU A 212 -12.91 -34.64 -51.12
N ASP A 213 -14.16 -34.27 -51.42
CA ASP A 213 -14.43 -32.99 -52.08
C ASP A 213 -14.16 -31.82 -51.12
N SER A 214 -13.98 -30.62 -51.69
CA SER A 214 -13.56 -29.44 -50.93
C SER A 214 -14.56 -28.98 -49.87
N GLU A 215 -15.85 -29.25 -50.05
CA GLU A 215 -16.89 -28.84 -49.11
C GLU A 215 -16.88 -29.78 -47.89
N THR A 216 -16.88 -31.10 -48.14
CA THR A 216 -16.80 -32.13 -47.11
C THR A 216 -15.47 -32.06 -46.34
N GLU A 217 -14.34 -31.85 -47.02
CA GLU A 217 -13.03 -31.70 -46.38
C GLU A 217 -13.04 -30.54 -45.37
N LYS A 218 -13.57 -29.40 -45.77
CA LYS A 218 -13.65 -28.21 -44.91
C LYS A 218 -14.55 -28.45 -43.71
N GLU A 219 -15.73 -29.03 -43.91
CA GLU A 219 -16.67 -29.33 -42.82
C GLU A 219 -16.05 -30.26 -41.76
N LEU A 220 -15.31 -31.29 -42.18
CA LEU A 220 -14.65 -32.21 -41.26
C LEU A 220 -13.47 -31.57 -40.52
N ILE A 221 -12.72 -30.67 -41.16
CA ILE A 221 -11.66 -29.89 -40.51
C ILE A 221 -12.26 -28.95 -39.46
N ASP A 222 -13.32 -28.22 -39.81
CA ASP A 222 -14.00 -27.29 -38.90
C ASP A 222 -14.55 -28.04 -37.66
N ASN A 223 -15.15 -29.22 -37.86
CA ASN A 223 -15.60 -30.09 -36.78
C ASN A 223 -14.45 -30.56 -35.87
N THR A 224 -13.28 -30.89 -36.45
CA THR A 224 -12.09 -31.32 -35.70
C THR A 224 -11.49 -30.15 -34.90
N GLN A 225 -11.47 -28.94 -35.46
CA GLN A 225 -11.00 -27.74 -34.76
C GLN A 225 -11.95 -27.32 -33.63
N ALA A 226 -13.26 -27.39 -33.85
CA ALA A 226 -14.25 -27.14 -32.81
C ALA A 226 -14.08 -28.10 -31.62
N LEU A 227 -13.74 -29.36 -31.90
CA LEU A 227 -13.43 -30.35 -30.88
C LEU A 227 -12.15 -30.02 -30.09
N ALA A 228 -11.10 -29.54 -30.76
CA ALA A 228 -9.86 -29.09 -30.13
C ALA A 228 -10.07 -27.86 -29.21
N VAL A 229 -10.85 -26.87 -29.67
CA VAL A 229 -11.23 -25.69 -28.88
C VAL A 229 -12.07 -26.09 -27.65
N ALA A 230 -12.94 -27.10 -27.79
CA ALA A 230 -13.72 -27.61 -26.67
C ALA A 230 -12.86 -28.33 -25.61
N HIS A 231 -11.75 -28.94 -26.03
CA HIS A 231 -10.77 -29.54 -25.14
C HIS A 231 -10.02 -28.48 -24.33
N GLU A 232 -9.56 -27.40 -24.98
CA GLU A 232 -8.93 -26.26 -24.29
C GLU A 232 -9.86 -25.60 -23.26
N ASN A 233 -11.13 -25.43 -23.61
CA ASN A 233 -12.09 -24.67 -22.79
C ASN A 233 -12.91 -25.54 -21.81
N GLY A 234 -12.57 -26.82 -21.66
CA GLY A 234 -13.14 -27.68 -20.62
C GLY A 234 -14.57 -28.21 -20.86
N TYR A 235 -15.09 -28.15 -22.08
CA TYR A 235 -16.41 -28.70 -22.44
C TYR A 235 -16.35 -29.84 -23.48
N PHE A 236 -15.22 -30.53 -23.53
CA PHE A 236 -14.92 -31.62 -24.46
C PHE A 236 -15.97 -32.74 -24.49
N SER A 237 -16.46 -33.20 -23.33
CA SER A 237 -17.44 -34.29 -23.25
C SER A 237 -18.74 -34.00 -24.02
N LYS A 238 -19.16 -32.73 -24.06
CA LYS A 238 -20.33 -32.31 -24.84
C LYS A 238 -19.98 -32.27 -26.33
N ALA A 239 -18.88 -31.62 -26.69
CA ALA A 239 -18.43 -31.50 -28.08
C ALA A 239 -18.11 -32.85 -28.74
N TYR A 240 -17.61 -33.83 -27.98
CA TYR A 240 -17.35 -35.18 -28.48
C TYR A 240 -18.63 -35.87 -28.98
N LYS A 241 -19.76 -35.69 -28.30
CA LYS A 241 -21.04 -36.26 -28.74
C LYS A 241 -21.50 -35.67 -30.06
N ASP A 242 -21.42 -34.34 -30.18
CA ASP A 242 -21.81 -33.60 -31.38
C ASP A 242 -20.87 -33.96 -32.54
N PHE A 243 -19.57 -34.04 -32.27
CA PHE A 243 -18.57 -34.49 -33.24
C PHE A 243 -18.88 -35.89 -33.77
N MET A 244 -19.13 -36.88 -32.90
CA MET A 244 -19.44 -38.25 -33.30
C MET A 244 -20.71 -38.35 -34.17
N GLN A 245 -21.67 -37.45 -33.99
CA GLN A 245 -22.85 -37.35 -34.86
C GLN A 245 -22.49 -36.78 -36.22
N ASN A 246 -21.73 -35.68 -36.25
CA ASN A 246 -21.35 -34.97 -37.46
C ASN A 246 -20.43 -35.81 -38.38
N ILE A 247 -19.56 -36.65 -37.81
CA ILE A 247 -18.64 -37.47 -38.62
C ILE A 247 -19.22 -38.82 -39.04
N SER A 248 -20.47 -39.14 -38.71
CA SER A 248 -21.04 -40.48 -38.88
C SER A 248 -20.96 -41.01 -40.32
N ALA A 249 -21.16 -40.15 -41.33
CA ALA A 249 -21.03 -40.49 -42.74
C ALA A 249 -19.57 -40.73 -43.21
N HIS A 250 -18.59 -40.25 -42.43
CA HIS A 250 -17.15 -40.30 -42.74
C HIS A 250 -16.34 -40.98 -41.62
N ILE A 251 -17.00 -41.82 -40.81
CA ILE A 251 -16.43 -42.42 -39.60
C ILE A 251 -15.17 -43.26 -39.86
N THR A 252 -15.00 -43.76 -41.08
CA THR A 252 -13.83 -44.53 -41.52
C THR A 252 -12.54 -43.69 -41.49
N VAL A 253 -12.61 -42.38 -41.77
CA VAL A 253 -11.47 -41.45 -41.66
C VAL A 253 -11.02 -41.33 -40.20
N PHE A 254 -11.96 -41.41 -39.26
CA PHE A 254 -11.71 -41.17 -37.84
C PHE A 254 -11.51 -42.43 -37.00
N THR A 255 -11.80 -43.60 -37.55
CA THR A 255 -11.70 -44.90 -36.86
C THR A 255 -10.34 -45.10 -36.15
N PRO A 256 -9.19 -44.75 -36.75
CA PRO A 256 -7.88 -44.89 -36.08
C PRO A 256 -7.72 -44.02 -34.81
N PHE A 257 -8.52 -42.95 -34.67
CA PHE A 257 -8.38 -41.96 -33.61
C PHE A 257 -9.41 -42.11 -32.49
N LEU A 258 -10.45 -42.96 -32.66
CA LEU A 258 -11.57 -43.05 -31.71
C LEU A 258 -11.13 -43.43 -30.29
N SER A 259 -10.17 -44.34 -30.15
CA SER A 259 -9.62 -44.73 -28.84
C SER A 259 -8.85 -43.59 -28.18
N GLY A 260 -8.06 -42.84 -28.97
CA GLY A 260 -7.33 -41.68 -28.48
C GLY A 260 -8.25 -40.52 -28.09
N LEU A 261 -9.32 -40.28 -28.86
CA LEU A 261 -10.34 -39.29 -28.51
C LEU A 261 -11.13 -39.69 -27.25
N ALA A 262 -11.44 -40.97 -27.09
CA ALA A 262 -12.11 -41.47 -25.88
C ALA A 262 -11.22 -41.32 -24.63
N ALA A 263 -9.89 -41.44 -24.77
CA ALA A 263 -8.94 -41.20 -23.69
C ALA A 263 -8.88 -39.73 -23.23
N LEU A 264 -9.37 -38.78 -24.04
CA LEU A 264 -9.49 -37.37 -23.67
C LEU A 264 -10.80 -37.05 -22.92
N LEU A 265 -11.69 -38.02 -22.72
CA LEU A 265 -12.93 -37.85 -21.94
C LEU A 265 -12.75 -38.07 -20.43
N SER A 266 -11.63 -38.66 -20.00
CA SER A 266 -11.29 -38.91 -18.60
C SER A 266 -10.64 -37.70 -17.95
#